data_AF-R4YZI4-F1
#
_entry.id   AF-R4YZI4-F1
#
_cell.length_a   1.000
_cell.length_b   1.000
_cell.length_c   1.000
_cell.angle_alpha   90.00
_cell.angle_beta   90.00
_cell.angle_gamma   90.00
#
_symmetry.space_group_name_H-M   'P 1'
#
loop_
_entity.id
_entity.type
_entity.pdbx_description
1 polymer ?
#
loop_
_entity_poly.entity_id
_entity_poly.type
_entity_poly.pdbx_seq_one_letter_code
_entity_poly.pdbx_strand_id
1 'polypeptide(L)'
;MTDGSVFDLPVLAASRWMFTCYAILGDDGSVVMVDAGLPSSAQGALNSLRGAGRQPEDVTAVLATHGHSDHVGGMSTVLDQTAARALLPERCRHYLEGETPRNFGVDANVRFLPMMGQHPFKPAALRELAQVGRTDGYGRRPTFALPFIPSGYLADGDPVPGAPGWTVIATPGHTDDSISLYHADSATLMSGDEVLTHDGRAWFNPEWVDRRAHSATEERLRALDVRYLLPGHGRPVEGDVWGRARSAGECPPGRGILTRCARRFGRWG
;
A
#
# COMPACT_ATOMS: atom_id res chain seq x y z
N MET A 1 13.06 -2.14 -11.17
CA MET A 1 12.42 -0.82 -11.23
C MET A 1 11.48 -0.92 -12.41
N THR A 2 10.19 -0.93 -12.14
CA THR A 2 9.13 -0.90 -13.15
C THR A 2 8.47 0.45 -12.95
N ASP A 3 8.95 1.45 -13.69
CA ASP A 3 8.32 2.76 -13.77
C ASP A 3 7.59 2.76 -15.13
N GLY A 4 6.26 2.84 -15.14
CA GLY A 4 5.46 2.77 -16.37
C GLY A 4 4.05 2.25 -16.19
N SER A 5 3.32 2.12 -17.31
CA SER A 5 1.98 1.51 -17.34
C SER A 5 2.03 0.06 -16.86
N VAL A 6 1.00 -0.34 -16.12
CA VAL A 6 0.89 -1.69 -15.58
C VAL A 6 -0.14 -2.47 -16.38
N PHE A 7 0.28 -3.53 -17.08
CA PHE A 7 -0.61 -4.41 -17.86
C PHE A 7 -1.54 -3.69 -18.84
N ASP A 8 -1.06 -2.58 -19.44
CA ASP A 8 -1.85 -1.70 -20.32
C ASP A 8 -3.10 -1.07 -19.66
N LEU A 9 -3.18 -1.11 -18.32
CA LEU A 9 -4.17 -0.39 -17.54
C LEU A 9 -3.86 1.11 -17.54
N PRO A 10 -4.86 1.99 -17.33
CA PRO A 10 -4.65 3.41 -17.07
C PRO A 10 -4.12 3.64 -15.63
N VAL A 11 -3.10 2.88 -15.25
CA VAL A 11 -2.42 2.92 -13.96
C VAL A 11 -0.92 2.87 -14.19
N LEU A 12 -0.20 3.82 -13.60
CA LEU A 12 1.25 3.77 -13.50
C LEU A 12 1.65 3.17 -12.15
N ALA A 13 2.68 2.33 -12.15
CA ALA A 13 3.39 1.97 -10.93
C ALA A 13 4.75 2.65 -10.94
N ALA A 14 5.11 3.24 -9.81
CA ALA A 14 6.45 3.74 -9.54
C ALA A 14 6.96 3.03 -8.29
N SER A 15 7.83 2.05 -8.49
CA SER A 15 8.35 1.22 -7.40
C SER A 15 9.79 1.58 -7.08
N ARG A 16 10.02 2.09 -5.86
CA ARG A 16 11.35 2.38 -5.33
C ARG A 16 11.61 1.46 -4.14
N TRP A 17 12.53 0.52 -4.37
CA TRP A 17 12.86 -0.55 -3.43
C TRP A 17 11.69 -1.54 -3.30
N MET A 18 10.96 -1.54 -2.18
CA MET A 18 9.76 -2.35 -1.97
C MET A 18 8.48 -1.52 -1.81
N PHE A 19 8.60 -0.19 -1.78
CA PHE A 19 7.46 0.72 -1.69
C PHE A 19 6.98 1.04 -3.10
N THR A 20 5.69 0.86 -3.34
CA THR A 20 5.08 1.14 -4.63
C THR A 20 4.07 2.26 -4.49
N CYS A 21 4.26 3.33 -5.26
CA CYS A 21 3.26 4.36 -5.44
C CYS A 21 2.53 4.08 -6.76
N TYR A 22 1.21 4.13 -6.76
CA TYR A 22 0.42 4.03 -7.99
C TYR A 22 -0.13 5.39 -8.39
N ALA A 23 -0.39 5.57 -9.68
CA ALA A 23 -1.11 6.73 -10.21
C ALA A 23 -2.20 6.25 -11.16
N ILE A 24 -3.45 6.44 -10.78
CA ILE A 24 -4.62 6.21 -11.64
C ILE A 24 -4.74 7.39 -12.60
N LEU A 25 -4.81 7.10 -13.90
CA LEU A 25 -4.89 8.08 -14.96
C LEU A 25 -6.35 8.22 -15.41
N GLY A 26 -6.97 9.36 -15.15
CA GLY A 26 -8.31 9.68 -15.64
C GLY A 26 -8.28 10.02 -17.13
N ASP A 27 -9.37 9.69 -17.84
CA ASP A 27 -9.56 10.06 -19.25
C ASP A 27 -9.65 11.58 -19.44
N ASP A 28 -10.11 12.30 -18.42
CA ASP A 28 -10.23 13.77 -18.38
C ASP A 28 -8.90 14.49 -18.14
N GLY A 29 -7.81 13.74 -17.97
CA GLY A 29 -6.48 14.28 -17.70
C GLY A 29 -6.06 14.22 -16.24
N SER A 30 -7.01 14.01 -15.32
CA SER A 30 -6.71 13.97 -13.89
C SER A 30 -5.85 12.78 -13.51
N VAL A 31 -5.09 12.94 -12.42
CA VAL A 31 -4.29 11.88 -11.81
C VAL A 31 -4.66 11.74 -10.34
N VAL A 32 -4.90 10.50 -9.90
CA VAL A 32 -5.04 10.16 -8.48
C VAL A 32 -3.86 9.30 -8.06
N MET A 33 -3.05 9.79 -7.13
CA MET A 33 -1.95 9.03 -6.55
C MET A 33 -2.46 8.16 -5.39
N VAL A 34 -2.07 6.89 -5.38
CA VAL A 34 -2.43 5.89 -4.36
C VAL A 34 -1.15 5.40 -3.69
N ASP A 35 -1.08 5.64 -2.38
CA ASP A 35 0.11 5.63 -1.57
C ASP A 35 1.19 6.60 -2.08
N ALA A 36 2.02 7.09 -1.17
CA ALA A 36 3.10 7.99 -1.50
C ALA A 36 4.47 7.44 -1.14
N GLY A 37 4.54 6.23 -0.57
CA GLY A 37 5.82 5.62 -0.26
C GLY A 37 6.62 6.47 0.75
N LEU A 38 7.93 6.48 0.53
CA LEU A 38 8.84 7.48 1.08
C LEU A 38 8.87 8.76 0.21
N PRO A 39 9.32 9.92 0.72
CA PRO A 39 9.51 11.14 -0.07
C PRO A 39 10.22 10.95 -1.42
N SER A 40 11.30 10.16 -1.44
CA SER A 40 12.03 9.82 -2.68
C SER A 40 11.24 8.94 -3.64
N SER A 41 10.30 8.14 -3.11
CA SER A 41 9.37 7.32 -3.90
C SER A 41 8.29 8.18 -4.52
N ALA A 42 7.66 9.06 -3.75
CA ALA A 42 6.73 10.08 -4.23
C ALA A 42 7.34 10.95 -5.33
N GLN A 43 8.56 11.47 -5.12
CA GLN A 43 9.25 12.25 -6.15
C GLN A 43 9.51 11.43 -7.43
N GLY A 44 9.89 10.16 -7.27
CA GLY A 44 10.06 9.25 -8.40
C GLY A 44 8.76 9.03 -9.18
N ALA A 45 7.64 8.88 -8.46
CA ALA A 45 6.32 8.72 -9.06
C ALA A 45 5.89 9.98 -9.84
N LEU A 46 6.02 11.16 -9.24
CA LEU A 46 5.74 12.45 -9.91
C LEU A 46 6.59 12.62 -11.18
N ASN A 47 7.87 12.27 -11.12
CA ASN A 47 8.75 12.34 -12.29
C ASN A 47 8.33 11.37 -13.39
N SER A 48 7.75 10.22 -13.02
CA SER A 48 7.30 9.19 -13.97
C SER A 48 6.02 9.58 -14.71
N LEU A 49 5.21 10.49 -14.16
CA LEU A 49 3.99 11.01 -14.80
C LEU A 49 4.28 11.58 -16.20
N ARG A 50 5.42 12.27 -16.36
CA ARG A 50 5.84 12.86 -17.64
C ARG A 50 5.98 11.84 -18.76
N GLY A 51 6.43 10.62 -18.42
CA GLY A 51 6.55 9.52 -19.37
C GLY A 51 5.20 9.04 -19.91
N ALA A 52 4.12 9.31 -19.19
CA ALA A 52 2.74 9.02 -19.58
C ALA A 52 1.99 10.24 -20.14
N GLY A 53 2.70 11.34 -20.45
CA GLY A 53 2.08 12.57 -20.94
C GLY A 53 1.29 13.34 -19.87
N ARG A 54 1.52 13.06 -18.60
CA ARG A 54 0.95 13.77 -17.45
C ARG A 54 1.98 14.66 -16.78
N GLN A 55 1.53 15.65 -16.04
CA GLN A 55 2.36 16.53 -15.22
C GLN A 55 1.97 16.41 -13.74
N PRO A 56 2.86 16.79 -12.81
CA PRO A 56 2.51 16.89 -11.39
C PRO A 56 1.24 17.70 -11.12
N GLU A 57 1.00 18.76 -11.89
CA GLU A 57 -0.17 19.63 -11.76
C GLU A 57 -1.50 18.92 -12.10
N ASP A 58 -1.45 17.80 -12.82
CA ASP A 58 -2.62 16.98 -13.12
C ASP A 58 -3.07 16.14 -11.92
N VAL A 59 -2.26 16.06 -10.86
CA VAL A 59 -2.59 15.30 -9.64
C VAL A 59 -3.65 16.06 -8.84
N THR A 60 -4.87 15.51 -8.82
CA THR A 60 -6.02 16.11 -8.14
C THR A 60 -6.25 15.54 -6.73
N ALA A 61 -5.75 14.34 -6.47
CA ALA A 61 -5.80 13.70 -5.17
C ALA A 61 -4.57 12.81 -4.93
N VAL A 62 -4.16 12.75 -3.66
CA VAL A 62 -3.22 11.76 -3.14
C VAL A 62 -3.87 11.09 -1.95
N LEU A 63 -3.95 9.77 -1.96
CA LEU A 63 -4.56 8.99 -0.90
C LEU A 63 -3.61 7.91 -0.38
N ALA A 64 -3.80 7.51 0.87
CA ALA A 64 -3.09 6.37 1.45
C ALA A 64 -4.06 5.19 1.67
N THR A 65 -3.56 3.97 1.50
CA THR A 65 -4.28 2.74 1.84
C THR A 65 -4.36 2.53 3.35
N HIS A 66 -3.39 3.04 4.11
CA HIS A 66 -3.39 3.09 5.57
C HIS A 66 -2.34 4.07 6.11
N GLY A 67 -2.35 4.31 7.42
CA GLY A 67 -1.55 5.32 8.10
C GLY A 67 -0.10 4.94 8.44
N HIS A 68 0.43 3.80 7.96
CA HIS A 68 1.84 3.48 8.18
C HIS A 68 2.75 4.49 7.47
N SER A 69 3.89 4.74 8.11
CA SER A 69 4.88 5.74 7.68
C SER A 69 5.33 5.58 6.22
N ASP A 70 5.43 4.36 5.72
CA ASP A 70 5.84 4.07 4.35
C ASP A 70 4.72 4.16 3.32
N HIS A 71 3.48 4.47 3.73
CA HIS A 71 2.37 4.77 2.83
C HIS A 71 2.06 6.27 2.80
N VAL A 72 2.08 6.92 3.98
CA VAL A 72 1.80 8.36 4.11
C VAL A 72 3.04 9.25 4.01
N GLY A 73 4.24 8.70 4.15
CA GLY A 73 5.49 9.46 4.33
C GLY A 73 5.82 10.39 3.18
N GLY A 74 5.56 9.97 1.95
CA GLY A 74 5.76 10.79 0.76
C GLY A 74 4.62 11.75 0.45
N MET A 75 3.50 11.74 1.18
CA MET A 75 2.33 12.54 0.82
C MET A 75 2.63 14.04 0.87
N SER A 76 3.42 14.50 1.85
CA SER A 76 3.86 15.91 1.89
C SER A 76 4.61 16.32 0.62
N THR A 77 5.46 15.43 0.08
CA THR A 77 6.20 15.70 -1.16
C THR A 77 5.27 15.87 -2.37
N VAL A 78 4.15 15.14 -2.40
CA VAL A 78 3.10 15.31 -3.41
C VAL A 78 2.36 16.63 -3.20
N LEU A 79 1.95 16.93 -1.97
CA LEU A 79 1.20 18.13 -1.64
C LEU A 79 2.01 19.42 -1.84
N ASP A 80 3.33 19.39 -1.65
CA ASP A 80 4.22 20.53 -1.86
C ASP A 80 4.39 20.89 -3.35
N GLN A 81 4.09 19.96 -4.25
CA GLN A 81 4.29 20.10 -5.70
C GLN A 81 2.99 20.14 -6.50
N THR A 82 1.83 19.99 -5.85
CA THR A 82 0.54 19.81 -6.51
C THR A 82 -0.57 20.52 -5.73
N ALA A 83 -1.74 20.68 -6.33
CA ALA A 83 -2.94 21.15 -5.64
C ALA A 83 -3.81 19.98 -5.12
N ALA A 84 -3.21 18.81 -4.95
CA ALA A 84 -3.93 17.59 -4.66
C ALA A 84 -4.64 17.64 -3.30
N ARG A 85 -5.81 16.99 -3.23
CA ARG A 85 -6.49 16.72 -1.97
C ARG A 85 -5.80 15.54 -1.27
N ALA A 86 -5.47 15.70 0.01
CA ALA A 86 -4.97 14.61 0.84
C ALA A 86 -6.13 13.79 1.39
N LEU A 87 -6.22 12.50 1.05
CA LEU A 87 -7.28 11.61 1.49
C LEU A 87 -6.71 10.46 2.32
N LEU A 88 -7.38 10.10 3.41
CA LEU A 88 -6.98 8.99 4.27
C LEU A 88 -8.16 8.06 4.54
N PRO A 89 -7.94 6.82 4.99
CA PRO A 89 -9.00 6.00 5.54
C PRO A 89 -9.75 6.71 6.67
N GLU A 90 -11.07 6.52 6.75
CA GLU A 90 -11.92 7.11 7.79
C GLU A 90 -11.39 6.84 9.20
N ARG A 91 -10.85 5.63 9.44
CA ARG A 91 -10.26 5.26 10.72
C ARG A 91 -9.12 6.18 11.17
N CYS A 92 -8.32 6.73 10.25
CA CYS A 92 -7.23 7.64 10.57
C CYS A 92 -7.69 8.94 11.25
N ARG A 93 -8.96 9.35 11.03
CA ARG A 93 -9.57 10.49 11.71
C ARG A 93 -9.48 10.36 13.23
N HIS A 94 -9.81 9.17 13.74
CA HIS A 94 -9.79 8.92 15.18
C HIS A 94 -8.38 9.00 15.78
N TYR A 95 -7.36 8.64 15.00
CA TYR A 95 -5.97 8.78 15.45
C TYR A 95 -5.53 10.23 15.56
N LEU A 96 -5.98 11.09 14.62
CA LEU A 96 -5.76 12.54 14.70
C LEU A 96 -6.55 13.18 15.86
N GLU A 97 -7.66 12.57 16.27
CA GLU A 97 -8.46 12.96 17.43
C GLU A 97 -7.90 12.42 18.77
N GLY A 98 -6.81 11.63 18.74
CA GLY A 98 -6.05 11.21 19.90
C GLY A 98 -6.11 9.71 20.22
N GLU A 99 -6.83 8.90 19.45
CA GLU A 99 -6.73 7.44 19.58
C GLU A 99 -5.33 6.96 19.18
N THR A 100 -4.84 5.93 19.85
CA THR A 100 -3.57 5.28 19.51
C THR A 100 -3.83 4.20 18.46
N PRO A 101 -3.21 4.27 17.26
CA PRO A 101 -3.26 3.20 16.28
C PRO A 101 -2.86 1.85 16.87
N ARG A 102 -3.52 0.78 16.41
CA ARG A 102 -3.04 -0.56 16.70
C ARG A 102 -1.83 -0.82 15.83
N ASN A 103 -0.87 -1.52 16.39
CA ASN A 103 0.37 -1.82 15.70
C ASN A 103 0.88 -3.18 16.15
N PHE A 104 1.50 -3.92 15.25
CA PHE A 104 2.03 -5.23 15.55
C PHE A 104 3.36 -5.12 16.31
N GLY A 105 3.63 -6.11 17.18
CA GLY A 105 4.88 -6.18 17.93
C GLY A 105 6.07 -6.51 17.04
N VAL A 106 7.28 -6.32 17.57
CA VAL A 106 8.54 -6.58 16.83
C VAL A 106 8.69 -8.00 16.30
N ASP A 107 7.98 -8.97 16.89
CA ASP A 107 7.95 -10.38 16.45
C ASP A 107 7.21 -10.57 15.12
N ALA A 108 6.30 -9.66 14.75
CA ALA A 108 5.59 -9.71 13.47
C ALA A 108 6.51 -9.41 12.29
N ASN A 109 7.46 -8.46 12.45
CA ASN A 109 8.45 -8.08 11.43
C ASN A 109 9.27 -9.27 10.90
N VAL A 110 9.42 -10.32 11.72
CA VAL A 110 10.11 -11.56 11.34
C VAL A 110 9.37 -12.28 10.20
N ARG A 111 8.03 -12.15 10.13
CA ARG A 111 7.21 -12.75 9.07
C ARG A 111 7.29 -11.98 7.75
N PHE A 112 7.62 -10.69 7.78
CA PHE A 112 7.87 -9.86 6.60
C PHE A 112 9.24 -10.10 5.94
N LEU A 113 10.20 -10.71 6.67
CA LEU A 113 11.56 -10.96 6.17
C LEU A 113 11.65 -11.63 4.78
N PRO A 114 10.81 -12.62 4.41
CA PRO A 114 10.83 -13.19 3.07
C PRO A 114 10.59 -12.16 1.96
N MET A 115 9.69 -11.19 2.19
CA MET A 115 9.45 -10.08 1.25
C MET A 115 10.70 -9.23 1.10
N MET A 116 11.31 -8.80 2.21
CA MET A 116 12.52 -7.97 2.16
C MET A 116 13.67 -8.63 1.40
N GLY A 117 13.79 -9.95 1.48
CA GLY A 117 14.80 -10.73 0.75
C GLY A 117 14.69 -10.69 -0.78
N GLN A 118 13.55 -10.25 -1.34
CA GLN A 118 13.35 -10.15 -2.80
C GLN A 118 13.84 -8.83 -3.39
N HIS A 119 14.19 -7.86 -2.55
CA HIS A 119 14.54 -6.52 -2.98
C HIS A 119 16.03 -6.21 -2.71
N PRO A 120 16.70 -5.45 -3.58
CA PRO A 120 18.08 -5.06 -3.34
C PRO A 120 18.16 -4.17 -2.11
N PHE A 121 19.12 -4.43 -1.22
CA PHE A 121 19.34 -3.57 -0.06
C PHE A 121 19.77 -2.16 -0.49
N LYS A 122 19.06 -1.13 -0.01
CA LYS A 122 19.35 0.28 -0.31
C LYS A 122 19.53 1.07 1.01
N PRO A 123 20.77 1.36 1.43
CA PRO A 123 21.03 2.07 2.69
C PRO A 123 20.32 3.43 2.79
N ALA A 124 20.23 4.16 1.67
CA ALA A 124 19.55 5.45 1.62
C ALA A 124 18.05 5.32 1.92
N ALA A 125 17.37 4.34 1.29
CA ALA A 125 15.95 4.07 1.55
C ALA A 125 15.71 3.63 3.01
N LEU A 126 16.62 2.84 3.60
CA LEU A 126 16.52 2.45 5.01
C LEU A 126 16.66 3.66 5.96
N ARG A 127 17.57 4.60 5.65
CA ARG A 127 17.73 5.83 6.45
C ARG A 127 16.49 6.73 6.35
N GLU A 128 15.96 6.88 5.13
CA GLU A 128 14.76 7.65 4.87
C GLU A 128 13.54 7.04 5.56
N LEU A 129 13.31 5.72 5.44
CA LEU A 129 12.28 5.00 6.18
C LEU A 129 12.41 5.22 7.70
N ALA A 130 13.63 5.14 8.23
CA ALA A 130 13.86 5.39 9.65
C ALA A 130 13.56 6.84 10.04
N GLN A 131 13.80 7.82 9.16
CA GLN A 131 13.50 9.22 9.40
C GLN A 131 11.99 9.48 9.37
N VAL A 132 11.32 9.07 8.30
CA VAL A 132 9.85 9.18 8.11
C VAL A 132 9.11 8.46 9.23
N GLY A 133 9.58 7.27 9.64
CA GLY A 133 9.03 6.53 10.78
C GLY A 133 9.06 7.30 12.11
N ARG A 134 9.81 8.39 12.22
CA ARG A 134 9.83 9.29 13.39
C ARG A 134 8.94 10.52 13.22
N THR A 135 8.51 10.87 12.02
CA THR A 135 7.86 12.15 11.69
C THR A 135 6.45 12.00 11.12
N ASP A 136 6.20 10.98 10.31
CA ASP A 136 4.94 10.83 9.55
C ASP A 136 4.32 9.43 9.76
N GLY A 137 2.99 9.37 9.84
CA GLY A 137 2.25 8.14 10.10
C GLY A 137 2.52 7.52 11.47
N TYR A 138 2.28 6.22 11.58
CA TYR A 138 2.61 5.40 12.74
C TYR A 138 3.41 4.14 12.33
N GLY A 139 3.78 3.32 13.31
CA GLY A 139 4.52 2.07 13.09
C GLY A 139 5.76 1.97 13.98
N ARG A 140 6.67 2.97 13.91
CA ARG A 140 7.83 3.03 14.81
C ARG A 140 7.56 3.81 16.10
N ARG A 141 6.48 4.59 16.11
CA ARG A 141 5.99 5.37 17.24
C ARG A 141 4.53 5.01 17.47
N PRO A 142 4.06 5.09 18.74
CA PRO A 142 2.70 4.67 19.08
C PRO A 142 1.65 5.67 18.59
N THR A 143 2.03 6.93 18.34
CA THR A 143 1.10 7.98 17.92
C THR A 143 1.13 8.20 16.41
N PHE A 144 -0.04 8.47 15.84
CA PHE A 144 -0.17 8.95 14.47
C PHE A 144 0.11 10.45 14.39
N ALA A 145 0.89 10.88 13.40
CA ALA A 145 1.11 12.29 13.12
C ALA A 145 1.37 12.51 11.63
N LEU A 146 0.93 13.66 11.12
CA LEU A 146 1.13 14.06 9.73
C LEU A 146 1.64 15.50 9.67
N PRO A 147 2.47 15.85 8.67
CA PRO A 147 2.94 17.21 8.47
C PRO A 147 1.92 18.08 7.71
N PHE A 148 0.71 17.55 7.43
CA PHE A 148 -0.37 18.20 6.69
C PHE A 148 -1.73 17.87 7.33
N ILE A 149 -2.76 18.63 6.94
CA ILE A 149 -4.15 18.40 7.35
C ILE A 149 -4.85 17.61 6.23
N PRO A 150 -5.45 16.44 6.50
CA PRO A 150 -6.23 15.72 5.50
C PRO A 150 -7.39 16.56 4.97
N SER A 151 -7.60 16.54 3.66
CA SER A 151 -8.71 17.21 2.97
C SER A 151 -10.02 16.41 3.01
N GLY A 152 -9.96 15.14 3.41
CA GLY A 152 -11.12 14.25 3.48
C GLY A 152 -10.73 12.85 3.92
N TYR A 153 -11.75 12.02 4.09
CA TYR A 153 -11.63 10.65 4.53
C TYR A 153 -12.39 9.71 3.60
N LEU A 154 -11.97 8.45 3.53
CA LEU A 154 -12.50 7.40 2.67
C LEU A 154 -13.12 6.29 3.53
N ALA A 155 -14.41 6.04 3.37
CA ALA A 155 -15.16 4.98 4.02
C ALA A 155 -15.39 3.79 3.08
N ASP A 156 -15.80 2.65 3.65
CA ASP A 156 -16.13 1.46 2.88
C ASP A 156 -17.27 1.73 1.88
N GLY A 157 -17.07 1.34 0.62
CA GLY A 157 -18.04 1.54 -0.46
C GLY A 157 -18.00 2.93 -1.11
N ASP A 158 -17.20 3.86 -0.61
CA ASP A 158 -17.06 5.17 -1.26
C ASP A 158 -16.43 5.05 -2.66
N PRO A 159 -16.85 5.87 -3.64
CA PRO A 159 -16.09 6.04 -4.86
C PRO A 159 -14.79 6.82 -4.55
N VAL A 160 -13.72 6.51 -5.27
CA VAL A 160 -12.45 7.25 -5.12
C VAL A 160 -12.60 8.64 -5.78
N PRO A 161 -12.39 9.75 -5.04
CA PRO A 161 -12.44 11.08 -5.64
C PRO A 161 -11.39 11.26 -6.74
N GLY A 162 -11.83 11.69 -7.93
CA GLY A 162 -10.98 11.79 -9.13
C GLY A 162 -10.84 10.47 -9.91
N ALA A 163 -11.36 9.36 -9.39
CA ALA A 163 -11.35 8.07 -10.06
C ALA A 163 -12.64 7.28 -9.76
N PRO A 164 -13.84 7.77 -10.16
CA PRO A 164 -15.13 7.26 -9.70
C PRO A 164 -15.45 5.81 -10.09
N GLY A 165 -14.72 5.23 -11.07
CA GLY A 165 -14.80 3.79 -11.38
C GLY A 165 -14.16 2.89 -10.32
N TRP A 166 -13.39 3.47 -9.39
CA TRP A 166 -12.76 2.76 -8.28
C TRP A 166 -13.60 2.91 -7.02
N THR A 167 -13.77 1.79 -6.31
CA THR A 167 -14.49 1.72 -5.04
C THR A 167 -13.52 1.42 -3.91
N VAL A 168 -13.68 2.13 -2.80
CA VAL A 168 -12.97 1.87 -1.55
C VAL A 168 -13.56 0.61 -0.90
N ILE A 169 -12.69 -0.30 -0.49
CA ILE A 169 -13.06 -1.50 0.27
C ILE A 169 -12.33 -1.42 1.59
N ALA A 170 -13.06 -1.37 2.71
CA ALA A 170 -12.44 -1.53 4.02
C ALA A 170 -11.88 -2.94 4.15
N THR A 171 -10.58 -3.01 4.45
CA THR A 171 -9.81 -4.24 4.58
C THR A 171 -9.05 -4.27 5.90
N PRO A 172 -9.75 -4.16 7.06
CA PRO A 172 -9.09 -4.20 8.35
C PRO A 172 -8.47 -5.58 8.59
N GLY A 173 -7.26 -5.62 9.12
CA GLY A 173 -6.53 -6.87 9.29
C GLY A 173 -5.08 -6.60 9.56
N HIS A 174 -4.34 -6.28 8.50
CA HIS A 174 -2.98 -5.77 8.60
C HIS A 174 -2.90 -4.62 9.61
N THR A 175 -3.74 -3.61 9.40
CA THR A 175 -4.05 -2.54 10.34
C THR A 175 -5.56 -2.37 10.47
N ASP A 176 -6.04 -1.68 11.52
CA ASP A 176 -7.48 -1.41 11.67
C ASP A 176 -7.96 -0.26 10.78
N ASP A 177 -7.06 0.50 10.17
CA ASP A 177 -7.33 1.57 9.19
C ASP A 177 -7.10 1.16 7.73
N SER A 178 -6.74 -0.08 7.45
CA SER A 178 -6.46 -0.55 6.09
C SER A 178 -7.69 -0.50 5.18
N ILE A 179 -7.50 0.07 3.99
CA ILE A 179 -8.41 0.01 2.84
C ILE A 179 -7.69 -0.52 1.60
N SER A 180 -8.47 -1.12 0.71
CA SER A 180 -8.09 -1.46 -0.67
C SER A 180 -8.95 -0.67 -1.65
N LEU A 181 -8.50 -0.55 -2.90
CA LEU A 181 -9.29 0.05 -3.98
C LEU A 181 -9.58 -0.99 -5.05
N TYR A 182 -10.83 -1.10 -5.47
CA TYR A 182 -11.26 -2.07 -6.47
C TYR A 182 -11.92 -1.38 -7.66
N HIS A 183 -11.45 -1.73 -8.85
CA HIS A 183 -12.02 -1.31 -10.13
C HIS A 183 -12.69 -2.52 -10.79
N ALA A 184 -14.02 -2.57 -10.73
CA ALA A 184 -14.79 -3.74 -11.16
C ALA A 184 -14.66 -4.00 -12.67
N ASP A 185 -14.71 -2.95 -13.50
CA ASP A 185 -14.71 -3.07 -14.97
C ASP A 185 -13.43 -3.73 -15.51
N SER A 186 -12.29 -3.49 -14.85
CA SER A 186 -11.01 -4.12 -15.22
C SER A 186 -10.61 -5.25 -14.27
N ALA A 187 -11.45 -5.63 -13.30
CA ALA A 187 -11.11 -6.62 -12.26
C ALA A 187 -9.74 -6.32 -11.60
N THR A 188 -9.48 -5.05 -11.27
CA THR A 188 -8.20 -4.60 -10.69
C THR A 188 -8.35 -4.27 -9.22
N LEU A 189 -7.45 -4.81 -8.39
CA LEU A 189 -7.39 -4.54 -6.96
C LEU A 189 -6.05 -3.88 -6.61
N MET A 190 -6.09 -2.67 -6.06
CA MET A 190 -4.98 -2.10 -5.29
C MET A 190 -5.14 -2.49 -3.83
N SER A 191 -4.32 -3.43 -3.34
CA SER A 191 -4.56 -4.10 -2.05
C SER A 191 -3.89 -3.45 -0.85
N GLY A 192 -3.09 -2.39 -1.08
CA GLY A 192 -2.17 -1.88 -0.07
C GLY A 192 -1.36 -3.02 0.53
N ASP A 193 -1.36 -3.10 1.85
CA ASP A 193 -0.64 -4.11 2.60
C ASP A 193 -1.50 -5.28 3.07
N GLU A 194 -2.78 -5.35 2.74
CA GLU A 194 -3.58 -6.52 3.10
C GLU A 194 -3.17 -7.76 2.28
N VAL A 195 -2.84 -7.55 1.01
CA VAL A 195 -2.30 -8.57 0.11
C VAL A 195 -1.01 -8.07 -0.52
N LEU A 196 0.09 -8.77 -0.23
CA LEU A 196 1.40 -8.52 -0.80
C LEU A 196 1.63 -9.44 -2.01
N THR A 197 2.72 -9.24 -2.75
CA THR A 197 3.15 -10.22 -3.77
C THR A 197 4.55 -10.77 -3.50
N HIS A 198 4.67 -12.08 -3.43
CA HIS A 198 5.94 -12.79 -3.26
C HIS A 198 6.12 -13.88 -4.32
N ASP A 199 7.19 -13.80 -5.11
CA ASP A 199 7.50 -14.71 -6.23
C ASP A 199 6.39 -14.74 -7.29
N GLY A 200 5.82 -13.56 -7.59
CA GLY A 200 4.76 -13.41 -8.59
C GLY A 200 3.42 -14.03 -8.17
N ARG A 201 3.20 -14.21 -6.86
CA ARG A 201 1.94 -14.71 -6.30
C ARG A 201 1.44 -13.80 -5.20
N ALA A 202 0.12 -13.60 -5.17
CA ALA A 202 -0.56 -12.97 -4.06
C ALA A 202 -0.27 -13.72 -2.74
N TRP A 203 -0.14 -12.95 -1.67
CA TRP A 203 0.10 -13.45 -0.34
C TRP A 203 -0.55 -12.51 0.67
N PHE A 204 -1.60 -12.99 1.35
CA PHE A 204 -2.23 -12.25 2.44
C PHE A 204 -1.18 -11.95 3.52
N ASN A 205 -1.15 -10.71 3.98
CA ASN A 205 -0.04 -10.23 4.78
C ASN A 205 0.04 -10.98 6.11
N PRO A 206 1.21 -11.54 6.46
CA PRO A 206 1.35 -12.33 7.68
C PRO A 206 1.40 -11.50 8.98
N GLU A 207 1.37 -10.18 8.86
CA GLU A 207 1.38 -9.21 9.94
C GLU A 207 -0.01 -8.58 10.04
N TRP A 208 -0.68 -8.80 11.17
CA TRP A 208 -2.02 -8.31 11.42
C TRP A 208 -2.14 -7.84 12.87
N VAL A 209 -2.91 -6.77 13.09
CA VAL A 209 -3.28 -6.27 14.42
C VAL A 209 -4.55 -6.96 14.95
N ASP A 210 -5.36 -7.55 14.07
CA ASP A 210 -6.57 -8.29 14.41
C ASP A 210 -6.76 -9.47 13.45
N ARG A 211 -6.54 -10.70 13.98
CA ARG A 211 -6.64 -11.93 13.19
C ARG A 211 -8.04 -12.18 12.64
N ARG A 212 -9.08 -11.84 13.42
CA ARG A 212 -10.46 -12.10 13.02
C ARG A 212 -10.86 -11.15 11.89
N ALA A 213 -10.49 -9.87 12.01
CA ALA A 213 -10.69 -8.89 10.95
C ALA A 213 -9.94 -9.33 9.67
N HIS A 214 -8.66 -9.69 9.80
CA HIS A 214 -7.86 -10.16 8.67
C HIS A 214 -8.46 -11.39 7.98
N SER A 215 -8.97 -12.37 8.73
CA SER A 215 -9.61 -13.57 8.14
C SER A 215 -10.90 -13.21 7.39
N ALA A 216 -11.71 -12.29 7.93
CA ALA A 216 -12.92 -11.82 7.27
C ALA A 216 -12.60 -10.99 6.01
N THR A 217 -11.52 -10.21 6.06
CA THR A 217 -11.00 -9.47 4.91
C THR A 217 -10.48 -10.40 3.83
N GLU A 218 -9.76 -11.46 4.19
CA GLU A 218 -9.33 -12.49 3.23
C GLU A 218 -10.53 -13.15 2.54
N GLU A 219 -11.58 -13.52 3.29
CA GLU A 219 -12.83 -14.05 2.72
C GLU A 219 -13.49 -13.05 1.76
N ARG A 220 -13.60 -11.79 2.19
CA ARG A 220 -14.21 -10.71 1.39
C ARG A 220 -13.44 -10.46 0.08
N LEU A 221 -12.11 -10.37 0.14
CA LEU A 221 -11.29 -10.10 -1.05
C LEU A 221 -11.29 -11.28 -2.03
N ARG A 222 -11.27 -12.52 -1.52
CA ARG A 222 -11.37 -13.72 -2.37
C ARG A 222 -12.71 -13.85 -3.10
N ALA A 223 -13.76 -13.19 -2.61
CA ALA A 223 -15.06 -13.15 -3.27
C ALA A 223 -15.13 -12.17 -4.45
N LEU A 224 -14.13 -11.28 -4.60
CA LEU A 224 -14.03 -10.36 -5.74
C LEU A 224 -13.43 -11.06 -6.96
N ASP A 225 -13.91 -10.71 -8.15
CA ASP A 225 -13.23 -11.07 -9.40
C ASP A 225 -12.01 -10.18 -9.57
N VAL A 226 -10.81 -10.75 -9.37
CA VAL A 226 -9.55 -10.02 -9.46
C VAL A 226 -8.64 -10.70 -10.48
N ARG A 227 -8.46 -10.00 -11.59
CA ARG A 227 -7.49 -10.35 -12.64
C ARG A 227 -6.16 -9.65 -12.44
N TYR A 228 -6.16 -8.42 -11.93
CA TYR A 228 -4.94 -7.63 -11.73
C TYR A 228 -4.80 -7.24 -10.26
N LEU A 229 -3.71 -7.67 -9.63
CA LEU A 229 -3.37 -7.31 -8.26
C LEU A 229 -2.21 -6.32 -8.25
N LEU A 230 -2.42 -5.18 -7.61
CA LEU A 230 -1.48 -4.08 -7.46
C LEU A 230 -1.15 -3.88 -5.97
N PRO A 231 -0.16 -4.59 -5.41
CA PRO A 231 0.11 -4.56 -3.96
C PRO A 231 0.94 -3.32 -3.55
N GLY A 232 0.88 -2.94 -2.27
CA GLY A 232 1.78 -1.94 -1.67
C GLY A 232 3.24 -2.39 -1.72
N HIS A 233 3.47 -3.69 -1.47
CA HIS A 233 4.78 -4.34 -1.59
C HIS A 233 4.81 -5.55 -2.53
N GLY A 234 5.92 -5.66 -3.25
CA GLY A 234 6.16 -6.71 -4.23
C GLY A 234 5.97 -6.19 -5.66
N ARG A 235 5.53 -7.06 -6.56
CA ARG A 235 5.27 -6.70 -7.96
C ARG A 235 3.79 -6.88 -8.28
N PRO A 236 3.22 -6.08 -9.21
CA PRO A 236 1.93 -6.38 -9.79
C PRO A 236 1.83 -7.80 -10.33
N VAL A 237 0.65 -8.42 -10.22
CA VAL A 237 0.35 -9.76 -10.74
C VAL A 237 -0.89 -9.70 -11.63
N GLU A 238 -0.87 -10.45 -12.73
CA GLU A 238 -2.01 -10.68 -13.61
C GLU A 238 -2.40 -12.16 -13.62
N GLY A 239 -3.69 -12.45 -13.80
CA GLY A 239 -4.24 -13.76 -14.14
C GLY A 239 -5.15 -14.28 -13.04
N ASP A 240 -5.06 -15.57 -12.75
CA ASP A 240 -5.77 -16.19 -11.63
C ASP A 240 -5.05 -15.83 -10.30
N VAL A 241 -5.37 -14.63 -9.80
CA VAL A 241 -4.76 -14.08 -8.58
C VAL A 241 -5.07 -14.96 -7.38
N TRP A 242 -6.33 -15.37 -7.21
CA TRP A 242 -6.79 -16.09 -6.02
C TRP A 242 -6.48 -17.58 -6.03
N GLY A 243 -6.51 -18.26 -7.18
CA GLY A 243 -6.22 -19.70 -7.27
C GLY A 243 -4.78 -20.07 -6.93
N ARG A 244 -3.87 -19.09 -6.91
CA ARG A 244 -2.46 -19.26 -6.49
C ARG A 244 -2.08 -18.44 -5.26
N ALA A 245 -3.04 -17.72 -4.67
CA ALA A 245 -2.81 -16.88 -3.52
C ALA A 245 -2.48 -17.69 -2.27
N ARG A 246 -1.47 -17.24 -1.52
CA ARG A 246 -1.15 -17.78 -0.21
C ARG A 246 -1.96 -17.07 0.86
N SER A 247 -2.56 -17.83 1.79
CA SER A 247 -3.12 -17.27 3.01
C SER A 247 -2.02 -16.78 3.95
N ALA A 248 -2.41 -15.97 4.92
CA ALA A 248 -1.48 -15.29 5.82
C ALA A 248 -0.63 -16.23 6.69
N GLY A 249 -1.19 -17.39 7.04
CA GLY A 249 -0.49 -18.47 7.76
C GLY A 249 0.50 -19.27 6.90
N GLU A 250 0.52 -19.08 5.58
CA GLU A 250 1.39 -19.82 4.68
C GLU A 250 2.72 -19.09 4.47
N CYS A 251 3.79 -19.57 5.11
CA CYS A 251 5.13 -19.01 4.92
C CYS A 251 5.61 -19.25 3.48
N PRO A 252 6.00 -18.21 2.72
CA PRO A 252 6.56 -18.39 1.40
C PRO A 252 7.79 -19.32 1.42
N PRO A 253 8.03 -20.08 0.34
CA PRO A 253 9.27 -20.82 0.18
C PRO A 253 10.43 -19.82 0.14
N GLY A 254 11.56 -20.14 0.77
CA GLY A 254 12.73 -19.25 0.71
C GLY A 254 14.04 -20.00 0.85
N ARG A 255 15.05 -19.50 0.15
CA ARG A 255 16.45 -19.92 0.27
C ARG A 255 17.20 -18.83 1.04
N GLY A 256 17.61 -19.11 2.28
CA GLY A 256 18.40 -18.14 3.06
C GLY A 256 18.29 -18.32 4.56
N ILE A 257 19.21 -17.70 5.30
CA ILE A 257 19.23 -17.76 6.76
C ILE A 257 18.04 -16.99 7.37
N LEU A 258 17.64 -15.87 6.76
CA LEU A 258 16.53 -15.02 7.22
C LEU A 258 15.17 -15.73 7.10
N THR A 259 14.89 -16.40 5.98
CA THR A 259 13.65 -17.18 5.79
C THR A 259 13.60 -18.40 6.72
N ARG A 260 14.75 -19.03 7.01
CA ARG A 260 14.84 -20.13 7.98
C ARG A 260 14.61 -19.64 9.41
N CYS A 261 15.14 -18.48 9.78
CA CYS A 261 14.82 -17.82 11.04
C CYS A 261 13.32 -17.48 11.12
N ALA A 262 12.73 -16.94 10.05
CA ALA A 262 11.31 -16.62 10.01
C ALA A 262 10.40 -17.83 10.23
N ARG A 263 10.77 -19.01 9.71
CA ARG A 263 10.06 -20.28 9.98
C ARG A 263 10.25 -20.81 11.40
N ARG A 264 11.43 -20.59 11.99
CA ARG A 264 11.78 -21.10 13.32
C ARG A 264 11.21 -20.25 14.45
N PHE A 265 11.10 -18.95 14.24
CA PHE A 265 10.65 -17.98 15.25
C PHE A 265 9.22 -17.46 15.01
N GLY A 266 8.75 -17.47 13.76
CA GLY A 266 7.35 -17.18 13.46
C GLY A 266 6.49 -18.40 13.78
N ARG A 267 5.59 -18.28 14.77
CA ARG A 267 4.42 -19.17 14.84
C ARG A 267 3.50 -18.77 13.69
N TRP A 268 3.70 -19.38 12.53
CA TRP A 268 2.73 -19.35 11.43
C TRP A 268 1.56 -20.22 11.88
N GLY A 269 0.41 -19.61 12.19
CA GLY A 269 -0.69 -20.26 12.93
C GLY A 269 -2.07 -19.88 12.47
#